data_AF-A0A1G3SYE0-F1
#
_entry.id   AF-A0A1G3SYE0-F1
#
_cell.length_a   1.000
_cell.length_b   1.000
_cell.length_c   1.000
_cell.angle_alpha   90.00
_cell.angle_beta   90.00
_cell.angle_gamma   90.00
#
_symmetry.space_group_name_H-M   'P 1'
#
loop_
_entity.id
_entity.type
_entity.pdbx_description
1 polymer ?
#
loop_
_entity_poly.entity_id
_entity_poly.type
_entity_poly.pdbx_seq_one_letter_code
_entity_poly.pdbx_strand_id
1 'polypeptide(L)'
;MANKTIFTVGFELPTNNFQFKSFHSNASLLDADIILFEPKLIYQTDYLTGAQYNGKPNLSDESSTKCNYSIKHWKEELKLAYESGKTIFIFLTTPENVFIHTGYTNNGKNRLRNLDEINSFAMLPISFKDKKTAKGKNIQFTQDGIFLKSYWETVKKFCEYELYFEHDSAKPLIVTKSGDKTVGAMMTNEKGGVMLLLPPLNLPKDFTDMHTDGKTSIWTEKAIQFAKSLLNQIIAIDKSLKHSTQETPAPEWISEAQFQLDIEKKYLSEIDKFQNQLISIQKKIEAKRNELDKHTLSKKLLFENGKPLEYAIIDALQIIGFKAENYDDGKSEFDIVFESDEERFIGEAEGKDTSAIAITKFRQLESNIQDDFARDEINEYAKGVLFGNPHRLLHPNKRTEFFTQKAIDSAKRSGIALVNTHELFEVVKYLKDKNDKNYAKQVRDCFKNTSGEIIKFPPIP
;
A
#
# COMPACT_ATOMS: atom_id res chain seq x y z
N MET A 1 -21.51 10.70 18.54
CA MET A 1 -21.31 9.24 18.37
C MET A 1 -19.84 9.01 18.15
N ALA A 2 -19.19 8.13 18.90
CA ALA A 2 -17.78 7.79 18.66
C ALA A 2 -17.62 7.30 17.22
N ASN A 3 -16.61 7.82 16.52
CA ASN A 3 -16.39 7.50 15.11
C ASN A 3 -15.82 6.08 15.05
N LYS A 4 -16.62 5.08 14.62
CA LYS A 4 -16.15 3.70 14.51
C LYS A 4 -15.12 3.58 13.40
N THR A 5 -14.05 2.84 13.65
CA THR A 5 -13.05 2.52 12.64
C THR A 5 -13.54 1.34 11.81
N ILE A 6 -13.76 1.55 10.51
CA ILE A 6 -14.24 0.50 9.60
C ILE A 6 -13.20 0.27 8.51
N PHE A 7 -12.71 -0.96 8.40
CA PHE A 7 -11.78 -1.34 7.33
C PHE A 7 -12.50 -2.01 6.17
N THR A 8 -12.12 -1.67 4.94
CA THR A 8 -12.53 -2.40 3.75
C THR A 8 -11.32 -3.11 3.14
N VAL A 9 -11.50 -4.37 2.73
CA VAL A 9 -10.47 -5.17 2.03
C VAL A 9 -11.11 -5.78 0.79
N GLY A 10 -10.44 -5.65 -0.35
CA GLY A 10 -10.92 -6.17 -1.65
C GLY A 10 -11.84 -5.22 -2.43
N PHE A 11 -12.31 -4.13 -1.81
CA PHE A 11 -13.09 -3.09 -2.47
C PHE A 11 -13.02 -1.74 -1.73
N GLU A 12 -13.34 -0.66 -2.43
CA GLU A 12 -13.33 0.71 -1.92
C GLU A 12 -14.75 1.29 -1.81
N LEU A 13 -14.94 2.20 -0.85
CA LEU A 13 -16.18 2.93 -0.67
C LEU A 13 -15.90 4.43 -0.42
N PRO A 14 -16.71 5.34 -0.97
CA PRO A 14 -16.49 6.77 -0.86
C PRO A 14 -16.94 7.35 0.48
N THR A 15 -16.10 7.27 1.51
CA THR A 15 -16.15 8.12 2.72
C THR A 15 -14.83 8.02 3.49
N ASN A 16 -14.48 9.04 4.27
CA ASN A 16 -13.34 8.98 5.19
C ASN A 16 -13.54 7.99 6.36
N ASN A 17 -14.75 7.46 6.54
CA ASN A 17 -15.08 6.48 7.57
C ASN A 17 -14.68 5.05 7.18
N PHE A 18 -14.64 4.75 5.88
CA PHE A 18 -14.13 3.49 5.36
C PHE A 18 -12.65 3.65 5.05
N GLN A 19 -11.81 2.93 5.78
CA GLN A 19 -10.38 2.90 5.50
C GLN A 19 -10.05 1.68 4.66
N PHE A 20 -9.78 1.91 3.38
CA PHE A 20 -9.33 0.86 2.49
C PHE A 20 -7.97 0.32 2.93
N LYS A 21 -7.85 -1.01 2.98
CA LYS A 21 -6.58 -1.72 3.14
C LYS A 21 -6.29 -2.48 1.87
N SER A 22 -5.16 -2.16 1.25
CA SER A 22 -4.66 -2.90 0.09
C SER A 22 -4.51 -4.38 0.43
N PHE A 23 -4.87 -5.25 -0.49
CA PHE A 23 -4.73 -6.70 -0.34
C PHE A 23 -3.29 -7.16 -0.05
N HIS A 24 -2.29 -6.39 -0.48
CA HIS A 24 -0.88 -6.67 -0.19
C HIS A 24 -0.36 -6.02 1.08
N SER A 25 -1.21 -5.29 1.81
CA SER A 25 -0.81 -4.72 3.09
C SER A 25 -0.68 -5.81 4.16
N ASN A 26 0.18 -5.54 5.14
CA ASN A 26 0.31 -6.30 6.38
C ASN A 26 -0.55 -5.68 7.50
N ALA A 27 -1.65 -5.00 7.15
CA ALA A 27 -2.51 -4.33 8.12
C ALA A 27 -3.18 -5.35 9.05
N SER A 28 -3.24 -5.04 10.34
CA SER A 28 -3.99 -5.86 11.29
C SER A 28 -5.47 -5.46 11.29
N LEU A 29 -6.36 -6.44 11.19
CA LEU A 29 -7.81 -6.23 11.28
C LEU A 29 -8.28 -6.00 12.73
N LEU A 30 -7.41 -6.22 13.72
CA LEU A 30 -7.71 -5.94 15.13
C LEU A 30 -7.88 -4.45 15.43
N ASP A 31 -7.29 -3.58 14.61
CA ASP A 31 -7.38 -2.12 14.73
C ASP A 31 -8.75 -1.56 14.30
N ALA A 32 -9.59 -2.37 13.65
CA ALA A 32 -10.94 -1.97 13.23
C ALA A 32 -12.01 -2.37 14.25
N ASP A 33 -13.08 -1.60 14.34
CA ASP A 33 -14.31 -1.99 15.05
C ASP A 33 -15.16 -2.94 14.22
N ILE A 34 -15.20 -2.69 12.91
CA ILE A 34 -15.99 -3.43 11.92
C ILE A 34 -15.11 -3.67 10.68
N ILE A 35 -15.20 -4.87 10.11
CA ILE A 35 -14.47 -5.24 8.90
C ILE A 35 -15.47 -5.53 7.78
N LEU A 36 -15.20 -5.00 6.59
CA LEU A 36 -15.88 -5.29 5.34
C LEU A 36 -14.88 -5.97 4.40
N PHE A 37 -15.15 -7.20 4.00
CA PHE A 37 -14.20 -8.04 3.28
C PHE A 37 -14.82 -8.64 2.02
N GLU A 38 -14.12 -8.54 0.90
CA GLU A 38 -14.52 -9.17 -0.35
C GLU A 38 -13.39 -10.07 -0.88
N PRO A 39 -13.60 -11.40 -1.01
CA PRO A 39 -12.57 -12.35 -1.43
C PRO A 39 -12.40 -12.35 -2.95
N LYS A 40 -11.69 -11.34 -3.46
CA LYS A 40 -11.32 -11.19 -4.86
C LYS A 40 -9.81 -11.32 -5.07
N LEU A 41 -9.40 -11.96 -6.16
CA LEU A 41 -8.03 -12.15 -6.63
C LEU A 41 -7.78 -11.54 -8.02
N ILE A 42 -8.82 -11.18 -8.79
CA ILE A 42 -8.66 -10.79 -10.20
C ILE A 42 -7.81 -9.53 -10.41
N TYR A 43 -7.81 -8.60 -9.45
CA TYR A 43 -6.95 -7.39 -9.47
C TYR A 43 -5.47 -7.69 -9.19
N GLN A 44 -5.12 -8.94 -8.89
CA GLN A 44 -3.75 -9.41 -8.72
C GLN A 44 -3.10 -9.81 -10.04
N THR A 45 -3.89 -9.87 -11.11
CA THR A 45 -3.40 -10.26 -12.42
C THR A 45 -2.69 -9.06 -13.04
N ASP A 46 -1.45 -9.27 -13.50
CA ASP A 46 -0.73 -8.25 -14.25
C ASP A 46 -1.48 -8.02 -15.57
N TYR A 47 -2.33 -6.97 -15.60
CA TYR A 47 -3.10 -6.56 -16.78
C TYR A 47 -2.23 -6.39 -18.03
N LEU A 48 -0.93 -6.13 -17.85
CA LEU A 48 0.06 -5.95 -18.91
C LEU A 48 0.56 -7.26 -19.53
N THR A 49 0.44 -8.41 -18.83
CA THR A 49 0.98 -9.68 -19.32
C THR A 49 -0.09 -10.63 -19.86
N GLY A 50 -1.35 -10.49 -19.42
CA GLY A 50 -2.48 -11.26 -19.93
C GLY A 50 -2.29 -12.79 -19.89
N ALA A 51 -1.33 -13.29 -19.11
CA ALA A 51 -0.94 -14.68 -19.15
C ALA A 51 -2.10 -15.54 -18.63
N GLN A 52 -2.64 -16.39 -19.50
CA GLN A 52 -3.65 -17.37 -19.13
C GLN A 52 -3.03 -18.77 -19.16
N TYR A 53 -3.46 -19.62 -18.23
CA TYR A 53 -3.17 -21.04 -18.24
C TYR A 53 -4.48 -21.80 -18.04
N ASN A 54 -4.79 -22.71 -18.95
CA ASN A 54 -6.08 -23.43 -19.00
C ASN A 54 -7.31 -22.50 -18.91
N GLY A 55 -7.27 -21.36 -19.60
CA GLY A 55 -8.36 -20.39 -19.63
C GLY A 55 -8.59 -19.61 -18.33
N LYS A 56 -7.69 -19.75 -17.35
CA LYS A 56 -7.70 -19.00 -16.08
C LYS A 56 -6.50 -18.07 -16.00
N PRO A 57 -6.57 -16.96 -15.24
CA PRO A 57 -5.42 -16.09 -15.05
C PRO A 57 -4.23 -16.82 -14.43
N ASN A 58 -3.03 -16.51 -14.91
CA ASN A 58 -1.76 -17.08 -14.47
C ASN A 58 -0.85 -15.97 -13.95
N LEU A 59 -0.50 -16.02 -12.67
CA LEU A 59 0.29 -14.97 -12.04
C LEU A 59 1.78 -15.10 -12.39
N SER A 60 2.46 -13.96 -12.46
CA SER A 60 3.93 -13.89 -12.52
C SER A 60 4.55 -14.48 -11.25
N ASP A 61 5.86 -14.78 -11.24
CA ASP A 61 6.52 -15.37 -10.07
C ASP A 61 6.45 -14.44 -8.84
N GLU A 62 6.58 -13.13 -9.06
CA GLU A 62 6.44 -12.11 -8.03
C GLU A 62 5.01 -12.02 -7.49
N SER A 63 4.02 -11.88 -8.39
CA SER A 63 2.60 -11.81 -8.02
C SER A 63 2.11 -13.10 -7.37
N SER A 64 2.66 -14.26 -7.76
CA SER A 64 2.41 -15.55 -7.12
C SER A 64 2.85 -15.56 -5.65
N THR A 65 4.07 -15.06 -5.39
CA THR A 65 4.63 -15.00 -4.03
C THR A 65 3.82 -14.06 -3.15
N LYS A 66 3.52 -12.85 -3.65
CA LYS A 66 2.71 -11.85 -2.94
C LYS A 66 1.28 -12.33 -2.67
N CYS A 67 0.63 -12.94 -3.67
CA CYS A 67 -0.72 -13.46 -3.55
C CYS A 67 -0.81 -14.56 -2.48
N ASN A 68 0.13 -15.51 -2.49
CA ASN A 68 0.15 -16.60 -1.50
C ASN A 68 0.38 -16.07 -0.08
N TYR A 69 1.26 -15.08 0.09
CA TYR A 69 1.45 -14.41 1.39
C TYR A 69 0.16 -13.71 1.84
N SER A 70 -0.44 -12.87 0.98
CA SER A 70 -1.67 -12.13 1.29
C SER A 70 -2.84 -13.05 1.65
N ILE A 71 -3.01 -14.18 0.97
CA ILE A 71 -4.06 -15.15 1.29
C ILE A 71 -3.90 -15.70 2.71
N LYS A 72 -2.69 -16.07 3.11
CA LYS A 72 -2.40 -16.55 4.47
C LYS A 72 -2.63 -15.45 5.50
N HIS A 73 -2.10 -14.25 5.23
CA HIS A 73 -2.27 -13.07 6.08
C HIS A 73 -3.75 -12.78 6.34
N TRP A 74 -4.58 -12.64 5.31
CA TRP A 74 -6.00 -12.32 5.49
C TRP A 74 -6.78 -13.43 6.16
N LYS A 75 -6.44 -14.69 5.90
CA LYS A 75 -7.06 -15.82 6.60
C LYS A 75 -6.78 -15.77 8.10
N GLU A 76 -5.54 -15.49 8.48
CA GLU A 76 -5.13 -15.36 9.88
C GLU A 76 -5.76 -14.12 10.53
N GLU A 77 -5.74 -12.97 9.88
CA GLU A 77 -6.34 -11.73 10.41
C GLU A 77 -7.86 -11.82 10.57
N LEU A 78 -8.57 -12.42 9.61
CA LEU A 78 -10.01 -12.63 9.72
C LEU A 78 -10.34 -13.58 10.88
N LYS A 79 -9.54 -14.64 11.06
CA LYS A 79 -9.68 -15.56 12.18
C LYS A 79 -9.46 -14.84 13.50
N LEU A 80 -8.36 -14.09 13.64
CA LEU A 80 -8.02 -13.35 14.86
C LEU A 80 -9.08 -12.29 15.19
N ALA A 81 -9.54 -11.53 14.20
CA ALA A 81 -10.59 -10.53 14.39
C ALA A 81 -11.89 -11.18 14.86
N TYR A 82 -12.29 -12.30 14.25
CA TYR A 82 -13.47 -13.05 14.67
C TYR A 82 -13.31 -13.53 16.12
N GLU A 83 -12.20 -14.21 16.43
CA GLU A 83 -11.89 -14.70 17.79
C GLU A 83 -11.73 -13.58 18.82
N SER A 84 -11.57 -12.33 18.40
CA SER A 84 -11.44 -11.15 19.27
C SER A 84 -12.74 -10.36 19.43
N GLY A 85 -13.88 -10.90 19.00
CA GLY A 85 -15.18 -10.26 19.23
C GLY A 85 -15.55 -9.19 18.20
N LYS A 86 -14.89 -9.16 17.04
CA LYS A 86 -15.16 -8.16 15.99
C LYS A 86 -16.35 -8.57 15.12
N THR A 87 -16.97 -7.58 14.48
CA THR A 87 -18.01 -7.78 13.47
C THR A 87 -17.39 -7.74 12.08
N ILE A 88 -17.54 -8.82 11.33
CA ILE A 88 -16.96 -9.01 10.00
C ILE A 88 -18.09 -9.26 9.00
N PHE A 89 -18.16 -8.43 7.97
CA PHE A 89 -19.03 -8.61 6.82
C PHE A 89 -18.20 -9.20 5.67
N ILE A 90 -18.55 -10.38 5.20
CA ILE A 90 -17.91 -11.05 4.06
C ILE A 90 -18.89 -11.04 2.89
N PHE A 91 -18.51 -10.35 1.82
CA PHE A 91 -19.25 -10.26 0.58
C PHE A 91 -18.91 -11.44 -0.33
N LEU A 92 -19.82 -12.39 -0.45
CA LEU A 92 -19.59 -13.67 -1.12
C LEU A 92 -19.71 -13.57 -2.65
N THR A 93 -18.59 -13.26 -3.30
CA THR A 93 -18.45 -13.24 -4.75
C THR A 93 -18.36 -14.63 -5.35
N THR A 94 -18.55 -14.73 -6.67
CA THR A 94 -18.19 -15.90 -7.45
C THR A 94 -16.73 -16.26 -7.14
N PRO A 95 -16.43 -17.49 -6.68
CA PRO A 95 -15.05 -17.87 -6.36
C PRO A 95 -14.16 -17.75 -7.59
N GLU A 96 -13.07 -17.00 -7.46
CA GLU A 96 -12.10 -16.83 -8.53
C GLU A 96 -10.99 -17.86 -8.38
N ASN A 97 -10.48 -18.36 -9.51
CA ASN A 97 -9.37 -19.30 -9.53
C ASN A 97 -8.24 -18.73 -10.36
N VAL A 98 -7.03 -18.72 -9.80
CA VAL A 98 -5.82 -18.27 -10.48
C VAL A 98 -4.72 -19.33 -10.33
N PHE A 99 -3.84 -19.41 -11.33
CA PHE A 99 -2.64 -20.22 -11.22
C PHE A 99 -1.50 -19.41 -10.61
N ILE A 100 -0.82 -19.99 -9.64
CA ILE A 100 0.38 -19.42 -9.01
C ILE A 100 1.59 -20.31 -9.24
N HIS A 101 2.76 -19.70 -9.26
CA HIS A 101 4.03 -20.41 -9.28
C HIS A 101 4.45 -20.87 -7.89
N THR A 102 4.79 -22.16 -7.75
CA THR A 102 5.22 -22.75 -6.48
C THR A 102 6.64 -23.32 -6.50
N GLY A 103 7.37 -23.09 -7.59
CA GLY A 103 8.77 -23.50 -7.74
C GLY A 103 9.01 -24.29 -9.02
N TYR A 104 10.17 -24.95 -9.12
CA TYR A 104 10.56 -25.64 -10.33
C TYR A 104 10.95 -27.08 -10.07
N THR A 105 10.60 -27.95 -11.01
CA THR A 105 11.04 -29.34 -11.04
C THR A 105 12.12 -29.51 -12.11
N ASN A 106 13.26 -30.09 -11.73
CA ASN A 106 14.35 -30.37 -12.66
C ASN A 106 14.20 -31.77 -13.25
N ASN A 107 13.94 -31.87 -14.55
CA ASN A 107 13.92 -33.14 -15.29
C ASN A 107 15.15 -33.27 -16.19
N GLY A 108 16.33 -33.30 -15.56
CA GLY A 108 17.63 -33.52 -16.22
C GLY A 108 18.08 -32.37 -17.13
N LYS A 109 17.46 -32.21 -18.30
CA LYS A 109 17.82 -31.17 -19.30
C LYS A 109 16.95 -29.92 -19.22
N ASN A 110 15.74 -30.00 -18.69
CA ASN A 110 14.80 -28.89 -18.63
C ASN A 110 14.35 -28.59 -17.18
N ARG A 111 14.19 -27.31 -16.88
CA ARG A 111 13.58 -26.80 -15.65
C ARG A 111 12.11 -26.51 -15.92
N LEU A 112 11.20 -27.30 -15.35
CA LEU A 112 9.75 -27.15 -15.52
C LEU A 112 9.19 -26.26 -14.41
N ARG A 113 8.35 -25.29 -14.77
CA ARG A 113 7.65 -24.40 -13.83
C ARG A 113 6.48 -25.17 -13.23
N ASN A 114 6.43 -25.28 -11.90
CA ASN A 114 5.28 -25.85 -11.19
C ASN A 114 4.21 -24.76 -11.03
N LEU A 115 2.95 -25.13 -11.29
CA LEU A 115 1.79 -24.27 -11.21
C LEU A 115 0.73 -24.95 -10.36
N ASP A 116 0.28 -24.24 -9.32
CA ASP A 116 -0.83 -24.67 -8.48
C ASP A 116 -2.02 -23.73 -8.66
N GLU A 117 -3.23 -24.29 -8.64
CA GLU A 117 -4.46 -23.50 -8.68
C GLU A 117 -4.85 -23.06 -7.27
N ILE A 118 -5.09 -21.77 -7.10
CA ILE A 118 -5.58 -21.18 -5.85
C ILE A 118 -6.94 -20.55 -6.09
N ASN A 119 -7.85 -20.80 -5.13
CA ASN A 119 -9.18 -20.21 -5.09
C ASN A 119 -9.22 -18.98 -4.17
N SER A 120 -9.97 -17.94 -4.55
CA SER A 120 -10.11 -16.74 -3.72
C SER A 120 -10.67 -17.02 -2.33
N PHE A 121 -11.49 -18.05 -2.14
CA PHE A 121 -12.03 -18.39 -0.83
C PHE A 121 -10.99 -19.04 0.09
N ALA A 122 -9.80 -19.37 -0.40
CA ALA A 122 -8.70 -19.84 0.44
C ALA A 122 -8.27 -18.82 1.51
N MET A 123 -8.58 -17.53 1.30
CA MET A 123 -8.33 -16.46 2.28
C MET A 123 -9.37 -16.38 3.40
N LEU A 124 -10.46 -17.15 3.31
CA LEU A 124 -11.49 -17.16 4.35
C LEU A 124 -11.13 -18.19 5.44
N PRO A 125 -11.36 -17.88 6.73
CA PRO A 125 -11.15 -18.82 7.83
C PRO A 125 -12.29 -19.84 7.97
N ILE A 126 -13.09 -20.04 6.93
CA ILE A 126 -14.28 -20.91 6.90
C ILE A 126 -14.30 -21.75 5.62
N SER A 127 -14.96 -22.90 5.68
CA SER A 127 -15.13 -23.81 4.54
C SER A 127 -16.61 -24.10 4.30
N PHE A 128 -17.01 -24.11 3.04
CA PHE A 128 -18.40 -24.33 2.64
C PHE A 128 -18.63 -25.77 2.17
N LYS A 129 -19.79 -26.33 2.51
CA LYS A 129 -20.34 -27.55 1.90
C LYS A 129 -21.22 -27.17 0.71
N ASP A 130 -21.28 -28.05 -0.29
CA ASP A 130 -22.18 -27.95 -1.45
C ASP A 130 -22.27 -26.55 -2.10
N LYS A 131 -21.13 -25.85 -2.12
CA LYS A 131 -21.00 -24.53 -2.73
C LYS A 131 -21.19 -24.64 -4.24
N LYS A 132 -22.13 -23.86 -4.78
CA LYS A 132 -22.36 -23.79 -6.23
C LYS A 132 -22.61 -22.35 -6.68
N THR A 133 -21.86 -21.97 -7.72
CA THR A 133 -21.97 -20.66 -8.38
C THR A 133 -23.30 -20.58 -9.13
N ALA A 134 -24.07 -19.55 -8.81
CA ALA A 134 -25.34 -19.22 -9.47
C ALA A 134 -25.70 -17.77 -9.16
N LYS A 135 -26.15 -17.03 -10.18
CA LYS A 135 -26.51 -15.62 -10.04
C LYS A 135 -28.01 -15.42 -9.91
N GLY A 136 -28.44 -14.54 -9.00
CA GLY A 136 -29.83 -14.11 -8.93
C GLY A 136 -30.12 -12.99 -7.93
N LYS A 137 -31.23 -12.29 -8.15
CA LYS A 137 -31.60 -11.07 -7.40
C LYS A 137 -32.72 -11.27 -6.39
N ASN A 138 -33.51 -12.32 -6.56
CA ASN A 138 -34.70 -12.56 -5.74
C ASN A 138 -34.34 -13.41 -4.52
N ILE A 139 -34.50 -12.82 -3.35
CA ILE A 139 -34.20 -13.43 -2.06
C ILE A 139 -35.39 -13.36 -1.10
N GLN A 140 -35.34 -14.13 -0.02
CA GLN A 140 -36.21 -14.02 1.13
C GLN A 140 -35.35 -14.02 2.41
N PHE A 141 -35.78 -13.28 3.43
CA PHE A 141 -35.18 -13.33 4.76
C PHE A 141 -35.78 -14.47 5.58
N THR A 142 -34.92 -15.20 6.30
CA THR A 142 -35.37 -16.07 7.39
C THR A 142 -35.83 -15.22 8.57
N GLN A 143 -36.44 -15.83 9.60
CA GLN A 143 -36.83 -15.11 10.81
C GLN A 143 -35.63 -14.41 11.46
N ASP A 144 -34.47 -15.08 11.44
CA ASP A 144 -33.24 -14.56 12.03
C ASP A 144 -32.58 -13.49 11.16
N GLY A 145 -32.89 -13.43 9.87
CA GLY A 145 -32.38 -12.41 8.94
C GLY A 145 -33.20 -11.13 8.88
N ILE A 146 -34.33 -11.02 9.61
CA ILE A 146 -35.26 -9.86 9.50
C ILE A 146 -34.55 -8.52 9.77
N PHE A 147 -33.56 -8.49 10.67
CA PHE A 147 -32.81 -7.29 11.00
C PHE A 147 -32.02 -6.72 9.81
N LEU A 148 -31.74 -7.53 8.77
CA LEU A 148 -31.05 -7.09 7.56
C LEU A 148 -31.97 -6.39 6.55
N LYS A 149 -33.29 -6.32 6.76
CA LYS A 149 -34.23 -5.73 5.79
C LYS A 149 -33.88 -4.28 5.42
N SER A 150 -33.59 -3.44 6.42
CA SER A 150 -33.23 -2.03 6.19
C SER A 150 -31.92 -1.88 5.42
N TYR A 151 -30.93 -2.71 5.74
CA TYR A 151 -29.69 -2.82 4.98
C TYR A 151 -29.96 -3.22 3.54
N TRP A 152 -30.79 -4.24 3.33
CA TRP A 152 -31.11 -4.75 2.00
C TRP A 152 -31.84 -3.72 1.15
N GLU A 153 -32.77 -2.96 1.70
CA GLU A 153 -33.43 -1.86 0.99
C GLU A 153 -32.43 -0.83 0.46
N THR A 154 -31.32 -0.62 1.17
CA THR A 154 -30.22 0.27 0.77
C THR A 154 -29.40 -0.31 -0.39
N VAL A 155 -29.13 -1.62 -0.37
CA VAL A 155 -28.17 -2.25 -1.31
C VAL A 155 -28.80 -3.04 -2.46
N LYS A 156 -30.09 -3.41 -2.39
CA LYS A 156 -30.74 -4.36 -3.31
C LYS A 156 -30.65 -4.02 -4.80
N LYS A 157 -30.47 -2.73 -5.14
CA LYS A 157 -30.30 -2.28 -6.54
C LYS A 157 -28.95 -2.70 -7.12
N PHE A 158 -27.96 -2.92 -6.26
CA PHE A 158 -26.56 -3.18 -6.60
C PHE A 158 -26.12 -4.57 -6.16
N CYS A 159 -27.07 -5.42 -5.74
CA CYS A 159 -26.77 -6.67 -5.09
C CYS A 159 -27.42 -7.83 -5.85
N GLU A 160 -26.62 -8.84 -6.15
CA GLU A 160 -27.01 -10.10 -6.75
C GLU A 160 -26.24 -11.19 -6.00
N TYR A 161 -26.92 -12.23 -5.50
CA TYR A 161 -26.17 -13.36 -4.96
C TYR A 161 -25.44 -14.07 -6.10
N GLU A 162 -24.23 -14.55 -5.85
CA GLU A 162 -23.41 -15.17 -6.89
C GLU A 162 -23.14 -16.67 -6.65
N LEU A 163 -23.57 -17.17 -5.50
CA LEU A 163 -23.51 -18.57 -5.13
C LEU A 163 -24.55 -18.89 -4.06
N TYR A 164 -24.86 -20.17 -3.94
CA TYR A 164 -25.45 -20.74 -2.72
C TYR A 164 -24.48 -21.72 -2.08
N PHE A 165 -24.65 -21.91 -0.78
CA PHE A 165 -23.74 -22.70 0.04
C PHE A 165 -24.48 -23.35 1.21
N GLU A 166 -23.85 -24.37 1.79
CA GLU A 166 -24.25 -24.97 3.06
C GLU A 166 -23.10 -24.88 4.06
N HIS A 167 -23.42 -24.74 5.34
CA HIS A 167 -22.43 -24.69 6.41
C HIS A 167 -23.08 -25.11 7.73
N ASP A 168 -22.50 -26.11 8.41
CA ASP A 168 -23.11 -26.75 9.58
C ASP A 168 -23.39 -25.76 10.72
N SER A 169 -22.44 -24.86 10.99
CA SER A 169 -22.51 -23.93 12.12
C SER A 169 -23.00 -22.53 11.75
N ALA A 170 -23.37 -22.28 10.48
CA ALA A 170 -23.80 -20.95 10.06
C ALA A 170 -25.32 -20.88 10.02
N LYS A 171 -25.87 -19.88 10.70
CA LYS A 171 -27.31 -19.64 10.77
C LYS A 171 -27.78 -18.94 9.49
N PRO A 172 -28.66 -19.55 8.66
CA PRO A 172 -29.13 -18.92 7.44
C PRO A 172 -29.90 -17.63 7.74
N LEU A 173 -29.53 -16.54 7.09
CA LEU A 173 -30.21 -15.24 7.21
C LEU A 173 -30.98 -14.89 5.94
N ILE A 174 -30.41 -15.25 4.79
CA ILE A 174 -30.95 -14.95 3.46
C ILE A 174 -30.97 -16.24 2.66
N VAL A 175 -32.12 -16.53 2.08
CA VAL A 175 -32.34 -17.67 1.20
C VAL A 175 -32.83 -17.20 -0.17
N THR A 176 -32.75 -18.07 -1.18
CA THR A 176 -33.39 -17.87 -2.48
C THR A 176 -34.89 -17.66 -2.34
N LYS A 177 -35.55 -17.11 -3.37
CA LYS A 177 -37.02 -16.93 -3.40
C LYS A 177 -37.82 -18.21 -3.11
N SER A 178 -37.28 -19.38 -3.48
CA SER A 178 -37.88 -20.69 -3.19
C SER A 178 -37.73 -21.12 -1.72
N GLY A 179 -36.87 -20.46 -0.95
CA GLY A 179 -36.67 -20.69 0.48
C GLY A 179 -35.72 -21.83 0.84
N ASP A 180 -35.14 -22.51 -0.16
CA ASP A 180 -34.44 -23.78 0.00
C ASP A 180 -32.90 -23.67 -0.07
N LYS A 181 -32.35 -22.58 -0.60
CA LYS A 181 -30.91 -22.39 -0.76
C LYS A 181 -30.41 -21.16 -0.04
N THR A 182 -29.42 -21.33 0.84
CA THR A 182 -28.79 -20.25 1.60
C THR A 182 -27.85 -19.44 0.71
N VAL A 183 -28.04 -18.13 0.71
CA VAL A 183 -27.22 -17.14 -0.02
C VAL A 183 -26.66 -16.06 0.91
N GLY A 184 -27.06 -16.06 2.18
CA GLY A 184 -26.45 -15.27 3.24
C GLY A 184 -26.69 -15.91 4.61
N ALA A 185 -25.71 -15.84 5.50
CA ALA A 185 -25.71 -16.53 6.79
C ALA A 185 -24.92 -15.76 7.84
N MET A 186 -25.04 -16.17 9.09
CA MET A 186 -24.32 -15.61 10.22
C MET A 186 -23.64 -16.69 11.03
N MET A 187 -22.41 -16.41 11.44
CA MET A 187 -21.66 -17.21 12.40
C MET A 187 -21.30 -16.33 13.59
N THR A 188 -21.39 -16.90 14.79
CA THR A 188 -21.11 -16.21 16.05
C THR A 188 -20.23 -17.09 16.93
N ASN A 189 -19.35 -16.49 17.73
CA ASN A 189 -18.55 -17.21 18.71
C ASN A 189 -18.83 -16.72 20.13
N GLU A 190 -18.27 -17.44 21.12
CA GLU A 190 -18.48 -17.17 22.55
C GLU A 190 -17.92 -15.82 23.01
N LYS A 191 -16.98 -15.24 22.27
CA LYS A 191 -16.35 -13.95 22.57
C LYS A 191 -17.08 -12.76 21.93
N GLY A 192 -18.27 -12.98 21.38
CA GLY A 192 -19.08 -11.95 20.72
C GLY A 192 -18.67 -11.63 19.28
N GLY A 193 -17.79 -12.45 18.69
CA GLY A 193 -17.35 -12.27 17.30
C GLY A 193 -18.44 -12.68 16.34
N VAL A 194 -18.68 -11.88 15.31
CA VAL A 194 -19.73 -12.13 14.32
C VAL A 194 -19.15 -12.11 12.91
N MET A 195 -19.47 -13.13 12.13
CA MET A 195 -19.18 -13.20 10.69
C MET A 195 -20.52 -13.23 9.94
N LEU A 196 -20.83 -12.13 9.26
CA LEU A 196 -21.98 -12.00 8.38
C LEU A 196 -21.57 -12.29 6.94
N LEU A 197 -22.09 -13.37 6.39
CA LEU A 197 -21.90 -13.76 5.00
C LEU A 197 -23.06 -13.20 4.18
N LEU A 198 -22.76 -12.26 3.28
CA LEU A 198 -23.77 -11.53 2.52
C LEU A 198 -23.50 -11.60 1.01
N PRO A 199 -24.53 -11.51 0.18
CA PRO A 199 -24.37 -11.27 -1.25
C PRO A 199 -23.51 -10.01 -1.54
N PRO A 200 -22.70 -10.01 -2.60
CA PRO A 200 -21.71 -8.97 -2.87
C PRO A 200 -22.33 -7.66 -3.37
N LEU A 201 -21.56 -6.57 -3.25
CA LEU A 201 -21.95 -5.24 -3.71
C LEU A 201 -21.33 -4.97 -5.09
N ASN A 202 -22.17 -4.94 -6.12
CA ASN A 202 -21.79 -4.60 -7.49
C ASN A 202 -22.09 -3.11 -7.75
N LEU A 203 -21.17 -2.24 -7.31
CA LEU A 203 -21.31 -0.80 -7.52
C LEU A 203 -21.33 -0.46 -9.02
N PRO A 204 -22.25 0.43 -9.45
CA PRO A 204 -22.39 0.76 -10.86
C PRO A 204 -21.26 1.69 -11.33
N LYS A 205 -21.00 1.70 -12.65
CA LYS A 205 -19.91 2.51 -13.24
C LYS A 205 -20.09 4.02 -13.06
N ASP A 206 -21.32 4.50 -12.92
CA ASP A 206 -21.65 5.93 -12.69
C ASP A 206 -21.41 6.39 -11.24
N PHE A 207 -20.82 5.54 -10.39
CA PHE A 207 -20.34 5.95 -9.07
C PHE A 207 -18.96 6.60 -9.12
N THR A 208 -18.28 6.51 -10.26
CA THR A 208 -16.98 7.13 -10.50
C THR A 208 -17.03 7.96 -11.77
N ASP A 209 -16.54 9.20 -11.70
CA ASP A 209 -16.33 10.08 -12.84
C ASP A 209 -14.83 10.28 -13.10
N MET A 210 -14.48 10.72 -14.30
CA MET A 210 -13.11 11.12 -14.63
C MET A 210 -12.93 12.58 -14.20
N HIS A 211 -11.87 12.84 -13.44
CA HIS A 211 -11.48 14.19 -13.03
C HIS A 211 -11.07 15.04 -14.24
N THR A 212 -11.02 16.36 -14.06
CA THR A 212 -10.73 17.31 -15.14
C THR A 212 -9.32 17.16 -15.74
N ASP A 213 -8.42 16.44 -15.06
CA ASP A 213 -7.07 16.12 -15.54
C ASP A 213 -7.03 14.93 -16.54
N GLY A 214 -8.15 14.23 -16.74
CA GLY A 214 -8.25 13.06 -17.61
C GLY A 214 -7.48 11.82 -17.14
N LYS A 215 -6.89 11.86 -15.94
CA LYS A 215 -6.00 10.82 -15.38
C LYS A 215 -6.49 10.23 -14.07
N THR A 216 -7.24 10.99 -13.28
CA THR A 216 -7.74 10.54 -11.98
C THR A 216 -9.23 10.25 -12.03
N SER A 217 -9.68 9.22 -11.31
CA SER A 217 -11.10 8.95 -11.14
C SER A 217 -11.55 9.43 -9.77
N ILE A 218 -12.68 10.12 -9.72
CA ILE A 218 -13.27 10.67 -8.50
C ILE A 218 -14.64 10.06 -8.25
N TRP A 219 -15.03 9.99 -6.97
CA TRP A 219 -16.35 9.50 -6.58
C TRP A 219 -17.44 10.53 -6.85
N THR A 220 -18.56 10.08 -7.40
CA THR A 220 -19.72 10.94 -7.64
C THR A 220 -20.49 11.22 -6.36
N GLU A 221 -21.29 12.30 -6.35
CA GLU A 221 -22.15 12.61 -5.20
C GLU A 221 -23.12 11.47 -4.86
N LYS A 222 -23.64 10.77 -5.88
CA LYS A 222 -24.49 9.58 -5.72
C LYS A 222 -23.76 8.48 -4.94
N ALA A 223 -22.49 8.24 -5.28
CA ALA A 223 -21.67 7.24 -4.61
C ALA A 223 -21.44 7.61 -3.13
N ILE A 224 -21.12 8.88 -2.85
CA ILE A 224 -20.93 9.40 -1.49
C ILE A 224 -22.22 9.26 -0.67
N GLN A 225 -23.38 9.61 -1.24
CA GLN A 225 -24.69 9.47 -0.57
C GLN A 225 -25.01 7.99 -0.27
N PHE A 226 -24.75 7.09 -1.23
CA PHE A 226 -24.90 5.66 -1.02
C PHE A 226 -23.99 5.16 0.11
N ALA A 227 -22.71 5.53 0.10
CA ALA A 227 -21.75 5.07 1.11
C ALA A 227 -22.10 5.59 2.51
N LYS A 228 -22.60 6.83 2.66
CA LYS A 228 -23.13 7.33 3.95
C LYS A 228 -24.34 6.52 4.41
N SER A 229 -25.25 6.17 3.50
CA SER A 229 -26.41 5.34 3.82
C SER A 229 -25.99 3.94 4.26
N LEU A 230 -25.07 3.32 3.51
CA LEU A 230 -24.48 2.02 3.83
C LEU A 230 -23.77 2.04 5.19
N LEU A 231 -22.97 3.07 5.48
CA LEU A 231 -22.28 3.27 6.75
C LEU A 231 -23.26 3.23 7.93
N ASN A 232 -24.38 3.95 7.83
CA ASN A 232 -25.41 3.96 8.86
C ASN A 232 -26.01 2.56 9.08
N GLN A 233 -26.26 1.81 8.00
CA GLN A 233 -26.79 0.44 8.10
C GLN A 233 -25.77 -0.52 8.72
N ILE A 234 -24.50 -0.43 8.36
CA ILE A 234 -23.42 -1.25 8.93
C ILE A 234 -23.27 -0.98 10.43
N ILE A 235 -23.27 0.29 10.86
CA ILE A 235 -23.20 0.65 12.27
C ILE A 235 -24.45 0.19 13.04
N ALA A 236 -25.64 0.31 12.43
CA ALA A 236 -26.88 -0.14 13.05
C ALA A 236 -26.90 -1.66 13.26
N ILE A 237 -26.43 -2.42 12.27
CA ILE A 237 -26.29 -3.88 12.37
C ILE A 237 -25.27 -4.26 13.44
N ASP A 238 -24.09 -3.64 13.46
CA ASP A 238 -23.07 -3.93 14.48
C ASP A 238 -23.60 -3.65 15.90
N LYS A 239 -24.33 -2.55 16.08
CA LYS A 239 -25.01 -2.26 17.36
C LYS A 239 -26.04 -3.33 17.70
N SER A 240 -26.94 -3.68 16.78
CA SER A 240 -28.00 -4.66 17.07
C SER A 240 -27.44 -6.05 17.39
N LEU A 241 -26.34 -6.45 16.74
CA LEU A 241 -25.65 -7.70 16.99
C LEU A 241 -24.89 -7.71 18.32
N LYS A 242 -24.38 -6.57 18.78
CA LYS A 242 -23.72 -6.44 20.08
C LYS A 242 -24.69 -6.24 21.24
N HIS A 243 -25.91 -5.78 20.97
CA HIS A 243 -26.99 -5.70 21.95
C HIS A 243 -27.78 -7.01 22.10
N SER A 244 -27.65 -7.98 21.19
CA SER A 244 -28.36 -9.27 21.28
C SER A 244 -27.71 -10.28 22.23
N THR A 245 -26.51 -9.99 22.75
CA THR A 245 -25.90 -10.73 23.86
C THR A 245 -26.43 -10.21 25.21
N GLN A 246 -27.60 -10.74 25.62
CA GLN A 246 -28.23 -10.67 26.94
C GLN A 246 -27.99 -9.41 27.81
N GLU A 247 -28.67 -8.30 27.53
CA GLU A 247 -29.09 -7.34 28.58
C GLU A 247 -30.41 -6.67 28.18
N THR A 248 -31.31 -6.46 29.14
CA THR A 248 -32.46 -5.57 28.95
C THR A 248 -31.91 -4.16 28.72
N PRO A 249 -32.30 -3.46 27.63
CA PRO A 249 -31.82 -2.10 27.40
C PRO A 249 -32.18 -1.24 28.61
N ALA A 250 -31.15 -0.63 29.18
CA ALA A 250 -31.33 0.20 30.36
C ALA A 250 -32.29 1.35 30.01
N PRO A 251 -33.35 1.59 30.81
CA PRO A 251 -34.26 2.69 30.57
C PRO A 251 -33.51 4.03 30.49
N GLU A 252 -33.94 4.95 29.62
CA GLU A 252 -33.26 6.24 29.41
C GLU A 252 -33.02 7.01 30.72
N TRP A 253 -33.93 6.89 31.68
CA TRP A 253 -33.82 7.55 32.98
C TRP A 253 -32.58 7.12 33.79
N ILE A 254 -31.99 5.94 33.54
CA ILE A 254 -30.78 5.52 34.27
C ILE A 254 -29.59 6.45 33.98
N SER A 255 -29.63 7.16 32.85
CA SER A 255 -28.58 8.11 32.45
C SER A 255 -28.73 9.48 33.13
N GLU A 256 -29.83 9.74 33.84
CA GLU A 256 -30.06 10.99 34.57
C GLU A 256 -29.06 11.14 35.73
N ALA A 257 -28.66 12.38 36.02
CA ALA A 257 -27.60 12.68 36.98
C ALA A 257 -27.85 12.12 38.40
N GLN A 258 -29.12 11.90 38.76
CA GLN A 258 -29.54 11.35 40.06
C GLN A 258 -29.32 9.84 40.21
N PHE A 259 -29.16 9.10 39.10
CA PHE A 259 -28.90 7.66 39.10
C PHE A 259 -27.46 7.30 38.74
N GLN A 260 -26.65 8.30 38.34
CA GLN A 260 -25.22 8.11 38.13
C GLN A 260 -24.48 7.91 39.44
N LEU A 261 -23.73 6.81 39.55
CA LEU A 261 -22.93 6.53 40.74
C LEU A 261 -21.67 7.42 40.76
N ASP A 262 -21.32 7.97 41.91
CA ASP A 262 -20.11 8.79 42.03
C ASP A 262 -18.83 8.01 41.74
N ILE A 263 -18.82 6.70 42.01
CA ILE A 263 -17.70 5.83 41.66
C ILE A 263 -17.58 5.60 40.15
N GLU A 264 -18.71 5.59 39.43
CA GLU A 264 -18.73 5.50 37.97
C GLU A 264 -18.18 6.77 37.34
N LYS A 265 -18.58 7.95 37.84
CA LYS A 265 -18.00 9.24 37.43
C LYS A 265 -16.49 9.28 37.64
N LYS A 266 -16.01 8.74 38.76
CA LYS A 266 -14.57 8.62 39.06
C LYS A 266 -13.85 7.79 37.99
N TYR A 267 -14.34 6.58 37.71
CA TYR A 267 -13.69 5.69 36.74
C TYR A 267 -13.81 6.19 35.30
N LEU A 268 -14.94 6.77 34.90
CA LEU A 268 -15.09 7.41 33.58
C LEU A 268 -14.10 8.57 33.40
N SER A 269 -13.86 9.37 34.45
CA SER A 269 -12.84 10.42 34.41
C SER A 269 -11.42 9.87 34.32
N GLU A 270 -11.11 8.76 35.00
CA GLU A 270 -9.81 8.08 34.88
C GLU A 270 -9.60 7.50 33.47
N ILE A 271 -10.62 6.86 32.90
CA ILE A 271 -10.59 6.35 31.52
C ILE A 271 -10.35 7.49 30.53
N ASP A 272 -11.07 8.61 30.64
CA ASP A 272 -10.88 9.77 29.76
C ASP A 272 -9.46 10.35 29.89
N LYS A 273 -8.90 10.40 31.10
CA LYS A 273 -7.49 10.79 31.32
C LYS A 273 -6.53 9.84 30.59
N PHE A 274 -6.70 8.52 30.72
CA PHE A 274 -5.84 7.55 30.05
C PHE A 274 -5.98 7.61 28.52
N GLN A 275 -7.20 7.80 28.00
CA GLN A 275 -7.45 7.97 26.57
C GLN A 275 -6.75 9.22 26.03
N ASN A 276 -6.82 10.35 26.75
CA ASN A 276 -6.11 11.56 26.39
C ASN A 276 -4.58 11.39 26.41
N GLN A 277 -4.05 10.65 27.39
CA GLN A 277 -2.63 10.29 27.43
C GLN A 277 -2.24 9.44 26.22
N LEU A 278 -3.04 8.46 25.85
CA LEU A 278 -2.81 7.58 24.70
C LEU A 278 -2.75 8.38 23.39
N ILE A 279 -3.70 9.30 23.17
CA ILE A 279 -3.70 10.21 22.01
C ILE A 279 -2.42 11.05 21.98
N SER A 280 -1.99 11.57 23.13
CA SER A 280 -0.78 12.39 23.21
C SER A 280 0.50 11.60 22.88
N ILE A 281 0.58 10.34 23.32
CA ILE A 281 1.71 9.45 23.05
C ILE A 281 1.72 9.05 21.57
N GLN A 282 0.56 8.73 20.99
CA GLN A 282 0.46 8.41 19.56
C GLN A 282 0.94 9.55 18.68
N LYS A 283 0.55 10.80 18.97
CA LYS A 283 1.07 11.99 18.27
C LYS A 283 2.59 12.11 18.37
N LYS A 284 3.17 11.80 19.54
CA LYS A 284 4.64 11.80 19.72
C LYS A 284 5.31 10.69 18.91
N ILE A 285 4.71 9.50 18.83
CA ILE A 285 5.21 8.39 18.02
C ILE A 285 5.20 8.76 16.54
N GLU A 286 4.09 9.30 16.05
CA GLU A 286 3.95 9.72 14.64
C GLU A 286 4.95 10.82 14.28
N ALA A 287 5.12 11.83 15.14
CA ALA A 287 6.15 12.84 14.96
C ALA A 287 7.56 12.22 14.90
N LYS A 288 7.88 11.25 15.77
CA LYS A 288 9.17 10.56 15.76
C LYS A 288 9.36 9.65 14.55
N ARG A 289 8.30 9.04 14.02
CA ARG A 289 8.34 8.28 12.76
C ARG A 289 8.63 9.19 11.57
N ASN A 290 7.95 10.33 11.46
CA ASN A 290 8.20 11.30 10.41
C ASN A 290 9.63 11.84 10.47
N GLU A 291 10.16 12.10 11.67
CA GLU A 291 11.56 12.49 11.85
C GLU A 291 12.52 11.34 11.45
N LEU A 292 12.21 10.09 11.84
CA LEU A 292 13.01 8.93 11.46
C LEU A 292 13.04 8.73 9.93
N ASP A 293 11.91 8.89 9.25
CA ASP A 293 11.81 8.75 7.79
C ASP A 293 12.69 9.79 7.08
N LYS A 294 12.72 11.04 7.55
CA LYS A 294 13.66 12.07 7.06
C LYS A 294 15.12 11.66 7.26
N HIS A 295 15.45 11.09 8.43
CA HIS A 295 16.83 10.67 8.70
C HIS A 295 17.25 9.42 7.91
N THR A 296 16.31 8.55 7.55
CA THR A 296 16.59 7.30 6.82
C THR A 296 16.63 7.46 5.30
N LEU A 297 16.19 8.61 4.75
CA LEU A 297 16.19 8.87 3.31
C LEU A 297 17.55 8.59 2.65
N SER A 298 18.65 9.02 3.27
CA SER A 298 19.99 8.80 2.71
C SER A 298 20.39 7.32 2.63
N LYS A 299 19.78 6.42 3.42
CA LYS A 299 20.02 4.96 3.28
C LYS A 299 19.57 4.42 1.92
N LYS A 300 18.64 5.11 1.25
CA LYS A 300 18.17 4.75 -0.10
C LYS A 300 19.28 4.84 -1.14
N LEU A 301 20.31 5.66 -0.93
CA LEU A 301 21.52 5.68 -1.75
C LEU A 301 22.19 4.29 -1.85
N LEU A 302 22.00 3.43 -0.85
CA LEU A 302 22.61 2.12 -0.83
C LEU A 302 21.92 1.14 -1.77
N PHE A 303 20.61 1.25 -2.01
CA PHE A 303 19.86 0.14 -2.62
C PHE A 303 18.76 0.54 -3.62
N GLU A 304 18.37 1.81 -3.71
CA GLU A 304 17.28 2.22 -4.60
C GLU A 304 17.71 2.41 -6.06
N ASN A 305 16.72 2.52 -6.95
CA ASN A 305 16.84 2.91 -8.36
C ASN A 305 15.70 3.87 -8.77
N GLY A 306 15.83 4.56 -9.91
CA GLY A 306 14.82 5.50 -10.42
C GLY A 306 14.53 6.67 -9.48
N LYS A 307 13.29 7.19 -9.50
CA LYS A 307 12.85 8.34 -8.69
C LYS A 307 13.20 8.24 -7.19
N PRO A 308 13.03 7.09 -6.50
CA PRO A 308 13.48 6.94 -5.12
C PRO A 308 14.99 7.18 -4.90
N LEU A 309 15.83 6.81 -5.87
CA LEU A 309 17.28 7.08 -5.82
C LEU A 309 17.57 8.56 -6.10
N GLU A 310 16.88 9.17 -7.06
CA GLU A 310 16.98 10.61 -7.36
C GLU A 310 16.72 11.46 -6.11
N TYR A 311 15.62 11.20 -5.39
CA TYR A 311 15.31 11.92 -4.16
C TYR A 311 16.36 11.73 -3.06
N ALA A 312 16.96 10.54 -2.97
CA ALA A 312 18.02 10.27 -2.00
C ALA A 312 19.32 11.02 -2.33
N ILE A 313 19.63 11.20 -3.63
CA ILE A 313 20.77 11.97 -4.10
C ILE A 313 20.54 13.47 -3.84
N ILE A 314 19.33 13.98 -4.07
CA ILE A 314 18.98 15.38 -3.78
C ILE A 314 19.15 15.67 -2.28
N ASP A 315 18.61 14.83 -1.40
CA ASP A 315 18.80 14.94 0.06
C ASP A 315 20.29 14.96 0.43
N ALA A 316 21.07 14.04 -0.15
CA ALA A 316 22.51 13.96 0.07
C ALA A 316 23.25 15.24 -0.34
N LEU A 317 22.94 15.78 -1.52
CA LEU A 317 23.54 17.01 -2.03
C LEU A 317 23.18 18.22 -1.16
N GLN A 318 21.95 18.30 -0.68
CA GLN A 318 21.51 19.34 0.26
C GLN A 318 22.26 19.27 1.60
N ILE A 319 22.50 18.06 2.12
CA ILE A 319 23.30 17.86 3.35
C ILE A 319 24.76 18.26 3.14
N ILE A 320 25.30 18.02 1.95
CA ILE A 320 26.64 18.46 1.54
C ILE A 320 26.69 19.99 1.36
N GLY A 321 25.54 20.67 1.30
CA GLY A 321 25.43 22.13 1.21
C GLY A 321 25.30 22.66 -0.21
N PHE A 322 24.90 21.83 -1.18
CA PHE A 322 24.40 22.30 -2.47
C PHE A 322 22.93 22.74 -2.35
N LYS A 323 22.49 23.64 -3.23
CA LYS A 323 21.07 23.75 -3.55
C LYS A 323 20.79 22.66 -4.60
N ALA A 324 19.88 21.74 -4.32
CA ALA A 324 19.59 20.63 -5.22
C ALA A 324 18.08 20.37 -5.28
N GLU A 325 17.57 20.11 -6.48
CA GLU A 325 16.16 19.82 -6.76
C GLU A 325 15.99 19.05 -8.08
N ASN A 326 14.81 18.47 -8.29
CA ASN A 326 14.39 18.01 -9.61
C ASN A 326 13.93 19.23 -10.43
N TYR A 327 14.08 19.19 -11.75
CA TYR A 327 13.58 20.25 -12.63
C TYR A 327 12.62 19.69 -13.67
N ASP A 328 11.45 20.31 -13.81
CA ASP A 328 10.46 20.01 -14.85
C ASP A 328 9.66 21.30 -15.17
N ASP A 329 9.77 21.79 -16.39
CA ASP A 329 9.01 22.95 -16.90
C ASP A 329 7.97 22.56 -17.98
N GLY A 330 7.71 21.26 -18.12
CA GLY A 330 6.84 20.68 -19.15
C GLY A 330 7.48 20.57 -20.54
N LYS A 331 8.70 21.10 -20.74
CA LYS A 331 9.49 20.96 -21.98
C LYS A 331 10.77 20.18 -21.74
N SER A 332 11.45 20.43 -20.62
CA SER A 332 12.69 19.77 -20.21
C SER A 332 12.50 19.16 -18.82
N GLU A 333 12.86 17.89 -18.66
CA GLU A 333 12.88 17.19 -17.37
C GLU A 333 14.31 16.78 -17.05
N PHE A 334 14.82 17.22 -15.89
CA PHE A 334 16.14 16.84 -15.39
C PHE A 334 16.01 16.15 -14.05
N ASP A 335 16.59 14.95 -13.94
CA ASP A 335 16.58 14.15 -12.71
C ASP A 335 17.12 14.96 -11.52
N ILE A 336 18.30 15.57 -11.64
CA ILE A 336 18.92 16.33 -10.55
C ILE A 336 19.55 17.59 -11.12
N VAL A 337 19.12 18.75 -10.65
CA VAL A 337 19.81 20.03 -10.87
C VAL A 337 20.37 20.46 -9.53
N PHE A 338 21.66 20.78 -9.49
CA PHE A 338 22.27 21.24 -8.26
C PHE A 338 23.36 22.28 -8.47
N GLU A 339 23.50 23.18 -7.53
CA GLU A 339 24.43 24.30 -7.62
C GLU A 339 25.04 24.65 -6.26
N SER A 340 26.22 25.23 -6.33
CA SER A 340 26.85 25.98 -5.25
C SER A 340 27.10 27.41 -5.72
N ASP A 341 27.52 28.30 -4.83
CA ASP A 341 27.73 29.72 -5.16
C ASP A 341 28.69 29.97 -6.36
N GLU A 342 29.47 28.96 -6.78
CA GLU A 342 30.48 29.08 -7.82
C GLU A 342 30.25 28.18 -9.06
N GLU A 343 29.34 27.19 -9.02
CA GLU A 343 29.23 26.21 -10.12
C GLU A 343 27.87 25.49 -10.13
N ARG A 344 27.38 25.21 -11.35
CA ARG A 344 26.11 24.53 -11.64
C ARG A 344 26.36 23.14 -12.22
N PHE A 345 25.52 22.19 -11.83
CA PHE A 345 25.64 20.79 -12.19
C PHE A 345 24.29 20.21 -12.62
N ILE A 346 24.36 19.22 -13.51
CA ILE A 346 23.23 18.38 -13.89
C ILE A 346 23.60 16.93 -13.63
N GLY A 347 22.72 16.25 -12.91
CA GLY A 347 22.88 14.88 -12.48
C GLY A 347 21.87 13.95 -13.15
N GLU A 348 22.33 12.75 -13.51
CA GLU A 348 21.48 11.61 -13.87
C GLU A 348 21.72 10.47 -12.89
N ALA A 349 20.66 9.74 -12.54
CA ALA A 349 20.74 8.64 -11.59
C ALA A 349 20.49 7.28 -12.27
N GLU A 350 21.35 6.30 -12.04
CA GLU A 350 21.15 4.93 -12.52
C GLU A 350 21.44 3.90 -11.42
N GLY A 351 20.46 3.07 -11.11
CA GLY A 351 20.62 1.90 -10.25
C GLY A 351 20.51 0.60 -11.06
N LYS A 352 21.39 -0.37 -10.78
CA LYS A 352 21.39 -1.71 -11.40
C LYS A 352 21.38 -2.80 -10.33
N ASP A 353 20.57 -3.82 -10.56
CA ASP A 353 20.42 -4.93 -9.60
C ASP A 353 21.68 -5.79 -9.51
N THR A 354 22.21 -6.20 -10.67
CA THR A 354 23.25 -7.25 -10.77
C THR A 354 24.44 -6.88 -11.65
N SER A 355 24.50 -5.65 -12.19
CA SER A 355 25.56 -5.22 -13.10
C SER A 355 26.17 -3.87 -12.71
N ALA A 356 27.34 -3.60 -13.30
CA ALA A 356 27.93 -2.27 -13.36
C ALA A 356 27.02 -1.28 -14.10
N ILE A 357 27.22 0.02 -13.87
CA ILE A 357 26.56 1.09 -14.61
C ILE A 357 27.15 1.18 -16.02
N ALA A 358 26.26 1.15 -17.03
CA ALA A 358 26.62 1.16 -18.43
C ALA A 358 26.57 2.58 -19.02
N ILE A 359 27.03 2.72 -20.26
CA ILE A 359 27.01 4.00 -21.01
C ILE A 359 25.60 4.54 -21.30
N THR A 360 24.53 3.79 -21.00
CA THR A 360 23.16 4.05 -21.45
C THR A 360 22.63 5.44 -21.12
N LYS A 361 23.00 5.99 -19.96
CA LYS A 361 22.53 7.31 -19.51
C LYS A 361 23.35 8.51 -20.00
N PHE A 362 24.52 8.28 -20.61
CA PHE A 362 25.38 9.38 -21.06
C PHE A 362 24.72 10.25 -22.13
N ARG A 363 24.06 9.63 -23.11
CA ARG A 363 23.38 10.39 -24.18
C ARG A 363 22.28 11.28 -23.63
N GLN A 364 21.52 10.78 -22.64
CA GLN A 364 20.47 11.56 -21.98
C GLN A 364 21.10 12.72 -21.22
N LEU A 365 22.12 12.46 -20.43
CA LEU A 365 22.82 13.49 -19.65
C LEU A 365 23.44 14.57 -20.54
N GLU A 366 24.08 14.20 -21.65
CA GLU A 366 24.62 15.16 -22.62
C GLU A 366 23.53 16.02 -23.27
N SER A 367 22.37 15.43 -23.61
CA SER A 367 21.21 16.18 -24.10
C SER A 367 20.70 17.15 -23.04
N ASN A 368 20.50 16.69 -21.80
CA ASN A 368 20.00 17.51 -20.71
C ASN A 368 20.92 18.72 -20.43
N ILE A 369 22.24 18.54 -20.56
CA ILE A 369 23.22 19.63 -20.42
C ILE A 369 23.08 20.67 -21.55
N GLN A 370 22.83 20.22 -22.77
CA GLN A 370 22.57 21.13 -23.90
C GLN A 370 21.23 21.86 -23.73
N ASP A 371 20.21 21.14 -23.29
CA ASP A 371 18.86 21.67 -23.08
C ASP A 371 18.86 22.71 -21.94
N ASP A 372 19.59 22.47 -20.84
CA ASP A 372 19.76 23.45 -19.76
C ASP A 372 20.51 24.70 -20.22
N PHE A 373 21.57 24.54 -21.03
CA PHE A 373 22.32 25.67 -21.58
C PHE A 373 21.53 26.49 -22.61
N ALA A 374 20.55 25.88 -23.29
CA ALA A 374 19.70 26.58 -24.26
C ALA A 374 18.65 27.51 -23.60
N ARG A 375 18.56 27.53 -22.27
CA ARG A 375 17.64 28.39 -21.51
C ARG A 375 18.20 29.81 -21.39
N ASP A 376 17.34 30.82 -21.56
CA ASP A 376 17.73 32.23 -21.60
C ASP A 376 18.41 32.71 -20.30
N GLU A 377 18.07 32.11 -19.16
CA GLU A 377 18.62 32.44 -17.84
C GLU A 377 20.01 31.81 -17.55
N ILE A 378 20.50 30.91 -18.41
CA ILE A 378 21.75 30.17 -18.21
C ILE A 378 22.84 30.68 -19.17
N ASN A 379 23.98 31.11 -18.62
CA ASN A 379 25.07 31.70 -19.41
C ASN A 379 26.30 30.78 -19.55
N GLU A 380 26.38 29.71 -18.77
CA GLU A 380 27.51 28.78 -18.74
C GLU A 380 27.02 27.34 -18.71
N TYR A 381 27.79 26.43 -19.31
CA TYR A 381 27.45 25.01 -19.31
C TYR A 381 27.51 24.43 -17.89
N ALA A 382 26.44 23.75 -17.50
CA ALA A 382 26.44 22.95 -16.28
C ALA A 382 27.37 21.74 -16.43
N LYS A 383 28.02 21.36 -15.33
CA LYS A 383 28.86 20.17 -15.30
C LYS A 383 28.03 18.91 -15.09
N GLY A 384 28.23 17.91 -15.95
CA GLY A 384 27.52 16.65 -15.88
C GLY A 384 28.04 15.72 -14.79
N VAL A 385 27.13 15.06 -14.07
CA VAL A 385 27.44 14.04 -13.07
C VAL A 385 26.53 12.82 -13.23
N LEU A 386 27.11 11.63 -13.35
CA LEU A 386 26.35 10.37 -13.34
C LEU A 386 26.46 9.69 -11.98
N PHE A 387 25.34 9.57 -11.29
CA PHE A 387 25.23 8.88 -10.01
C PHE A 387 24.87 7.41 -10.24
N GLY A 388 25.79 6.52 -9.85
CA GLY A 388 25.65 5.08 -10.01
C GLY A 388 25.34 4.35 -8.71
N ASN A 389 24.35 3.47 -8.73
CA ASN A 389 24.11 2.45 -7.71
C ASN A 389 24.19 1.04 -8.32
N PRO A 390 25.40 0.56 -8.66
CA PRO A 390 25.61 -0.76 -9.25
C PRO A 390 25.46 -1.87 -8.21
N HIS A 391 25.08 -3.06 -8.66
CA HIS A 391 24.93 -4.25 -7.80
C HIS A 391 24.13 -3.96 -6.51
N ARG A 392 23.06 -3.15 -6.62
CA ARG A 392 22.43 -2.46 -5.48
C ARG A 392 21.86 -3.39 -4.40
N LEU A 393 21.61 -4.65 -4.73
CA LEU A 393 21.10 -5.67 -3.80
C LEU A 393 22.22 -6.48 -3.12
N LEU A 394 23.48 -6.28 -3.51
CA LEU A 394 24.63 -6.80 -2.79
C LEU A 394 25.06 -5.82 -1.69
N HIS A 395 25.57 -6.36 -0.59
CA HIS A 395 26.20 -5.57 0.47
C HIS A 395 27.32 -4.68 -0.12
N PRO A 396 27.44 -3.39 0.24
CA PRO A 396 28.42 -2.46 -0.35
C PRO A 396 29.84 -3.01 -0.45
N ASN A 397 30.36 -3.60 0.65
CA ASN A 397 31.71 -4.20 0.69
C ASN A 397 31.92 -5.41 -0.25
N LYS A 398 30.86 -5.97 -0.84
CA LYS A 398 30.93 -7.09 -1.80
C LYS A 398 30.76 -6.63 -3.24
N ARG A 399 30.50 -5.33 -3.47
CA ARG A 399 30.33 -4.79 -4.81
C ARG A 399 31.70 -4.63 -5.47
N THR A 400 31.78 -5.07 -6.71
CA THR A 400 32.96 -4.93 -7.57
C THR A 400 32.52 -4.27 -8.87
N GLU A 401 33.44 -3.60 -9.56
CA GLU A 401 33.20 -3.03 -10.90
C GLU A 401 31.99 -2.08 -10.97
N PHE A 402 32.14 -0.87 -10.44
CA PHE A 402 31.00 0.04 -10.33
C PHE A 402 30.47 0.58 -11.66
N PHE A 403 31.38 0.89 -12.58
CA PHE A 403 31.09 1.40 -13.91
C PHE A 403 31.79 0.51 -14.93
N THR A 404 31.12 0.26 -16.06
CA THR A 404 31.74 -0.46 -17.18
C THR A 404 32.90 0.35 -17.78
N GLN A 405 33.89 -0.31 -18.40
CA GLN A 405 34.99 0.40 -19.08
C GLN A 405 34.48 1.41 -20.11
N LYS A 406 33.42 1.07 -20.86
CA LYS A 406 32.78 1.98 -21.82
C LYS A 406 32.21 3.24 -21.16
N ALA A 407 31.63 3.12 -19.95
CA ALA A 407 31.14 4.27 -19.21
C ALA A 407 32.31 5.16 -18.73
N ILE A 408 33.40 4.55 -18.24
CA ILE A 408 34.61 5.27 -17.83
C ILE A 408 35.25 6.01 -19.02
N ASP A 409 35.41 5.35 -20.16
CA ASP A 409 35.99 5.98 -21.36
C ASP A 409 35.10 7.12 -21.89
N SER A 410 33.78 6.99 -21.77
CA SER A 410 32.84 8.04 -22.15
C SER A 410 32.89 9.23 -21.21
N ALA A 411 32.99 9.01 -19.90
CA ALA A 411 33.21 10.05 -18.90
C ALA A 411 34.46 10.87 -19.24
N LYS A 412 35.59 10.21 -19.50
CA LYS A 412 36.84 10.89 -19.89
C LYS A 412 36.69 11.76 -21.13
N ARG A 413 35.90 11.30 -22.11
CA ARG A 413 35.67 12.02 -23.36
C ARG A 413 34.76 13.25 -23.16
N SER A 414 33.68 13.12 -22.38
CA SER A 414 32.67 14.17 -22.21
C SER A 414 32.91 15.09 -21.00
N GLY A 415 33.85 14.76 -20.13
CA GLY A 415 34.10 15.49 -18.89
C GLY A 415 33.08 15.19 -17.79
N ILE A 416 32.13 14.27 -18.00
CA ILE A 416 31.11 13.89 -17.01
C ILE A 416 31.77 13.19 -15.82
N ALA A 417 31.54 13.70 -14.61
CA ALA A 417 32.02 13.05 -13.39
C ALA A 417 31.14 11.85 -13.03
N LEU A 418 31.73 10.84 -12.39
CA LEU A 418 31.02 9.64 -11.95
C LEU A 418 30.99 9.57 -10.42
N VAL A 419 29.84 9.22 -9.83
CA VAL A 419 29.69 9.12 -8.37
C VAL A 419 29.13 7.76 -8.00
N ASN A 420 29.81 7.07 -7.09
CA ASN A 420 29.24 5.90 -6.43
C ASN A 420 28.33 6.35 -5.27
N THR A 421 27.04 6.05 -5.39
CA THR A 421 26.04 6.44 -4.38
C THR A 421 26.31 5.85 -2.99
N HIS A 422 26.93 4.67 -2.89
CA HIS A 422 27.31 4.10 -1.59
C HIS A 422 28.46 4.85 -0.90
N GLU A 423 29.39 5.43 -1.66
CA GLU A 423 30.45 6.29 -1.10
C GLU A 423 29.87 7.65 -0.69
N LEU A 424 28.94 8.18 -1.49
CA LEU A 424 28.15 9.36 -1.14
C LEU A 424 27.36 9.15 0.16
N PHE A 425 26.84 7.95 0.41
CA PHE A 425 26.18 7.62 1.67
C PHE A 425 27.11 7.75 2.88
N GLU A 426 28.36 7.27 2.80
CA GLU A 426 29.30 7.37 3.92
C GLU A 426 29.66 8.84 4.24
N VAL A 427 29.79 9.68 3.20
CA VAL A 427 29.95 11.14 3.36
C VAL A 427 28.76 11.74 4.11
N VAL A 428 27.55 11.44 3.65
CA VAL A 428 26.30 11.98 4.23
C VAL A 428 26.11 11.50 5.66
N LYS A 429 26.41 10.23 5.94
CA LYS A 429 26.35 9.64 7.28
C LYS A 429 27.23 10.41 8.25
N TYR A 430 28.47 10.71 7.89
CA TYR A 430 29.36 11.53 8.72
C TYR A 430 28.82 12.96 8.91
N LEU A 431 28.38 13.61 7.83
CA LEU A 431 27.89 14.99 7.88
C LEU A 431 26.60 15.14 8.70
N LYS A 432 25.69 14.15 8.66
CA LYS A 432 24.48 14.14 9.51
C LYS A 432 24.84 14.10 11.00
N ASP A 433 25.91 13.40 11.38
CA ASP A 433 26.31 13.24 12.79
C ASP A 433 27.14 14.41 13.31
N LYS A 434 27.97 15.03 12.46
CA LYS A 434 28.98 16.03 12.88
C LYS A 434 28.72 17.46 12.41
N ASN A 435 27.88 17.65 11.38
CA ASN A 435 27.63 18.93 10.74
C ASN A 435 28.92 19.69 10.38
N ASP A 436 29.92 18.96 9.89
CA ASP A 436 31.26 19.46 9.61
C ASP A 436 31.29 20.26 8.30
N LYS A 437 31.17 21.59 8.43
CA LYS A 437 31.15 22.51 7.29
C LYS A 437 32.45 22.50 6.47
N ASN A 438 33.59 22.21 7.10
CA ASN A 438 34.88 22.17 6.41
C ASN A 438 34.99 20.92 5.55
N TYR A 439 34.61 19.77 6.10
CA TYR A 439 34.53 18.52 5.33
C TYR A 439 33.50 18.63 4.19
N ALA A 440 32.32 19.20 4.46
CA ALA A 440 31.32 19.46 3.43
C ALA A 440 31.88 20.32 2.28
N LYS A 441 32.67 21.36 2.60
CA LYS A 441 33.34 22.17 1.58
C LYS A 441 34.32 21.34 0.75
N GLN A 442 35.17 20.52 1.37
CA GLN A 442 36.10 19.65 0.65
C GLN A 442 35.37 18.67 -0.28
N VAL A 443 34.23 18.13 0.15
CA VAL A 443 33.39 17.28 -0.70
C VAL A 443 32.86 18.07 -1.90
N ARG A 444 32.37 19.30 -1.72
CA ARG A 444 31.94 20.16 -2.85
C ARG A 444 33.09 20.47 -3.80
N ASP A 445 34.29 20.71 -3.28
CA ASP A 445 35.50 20.92 -4.08
C ASP A 445 35.83 19.68 -4.93
N CYS A 446 35.53 18.46 -4.47
CA CYS A 446 35.69 17.25 -5.28
C CYS A 446 34.73 17.21 -6.48
N PHE A 447 33.46 17.60 -6.31
CA PHE A 447 32.51 17.74 -7.43
C PHE A 447 33.01 18.78 -8.44
N LYS A 448 33.51 19.92 -7.96
CA LYS A 448 34.05 21.00 -8.80
C LYS A 448 35.29 20.59 -9.57
N ASN A 449 36.25 19.93 -8.94
CA ASN A 449 37.55 19.66 -9.55
C ASN A 449 37.64 18.36 -10.36
N THR A 450 36.69 17.41 -10.21
CA THR A 450 36.76 16.12 -10.91
C THR A 450 36.04 16.19 -12.27
N SER A 451 36.74 15.97 -13.38
CA SER A 451 36.12 15.94 -14.72
C SER A 451 36.48 14.64 -15.43
N GLY A 452 35.46 13.92 -15.91
CA GLY A 452 35.62 12.68 -16.67
C GLY A 452 36.13 11.47 -15.89
N GLU A 453 36.15 11.54 -14.56
CA GLU A 453 36.62 10.48 -13.66
C GLU A 453 35.61 10.19 -12.54
N ILE A 454 35.83 9.08 -11.84
CA ILE A 454 35.08 8.76 -10.62
C ILE A 454 35.55 9.68 -9.51
N ILE A 455 34.62 10.40 -8.90
CA ILE A 455 34.88 11.28 -7.76
C ILE A 455 35.41 10.44 -6.60
N LYS A 456 36.58 10.81 -6.10
CA LYS A 456 37.15 10.27 -4.87
C LYS A 456 36.92 11.27 -3.75
N PHE A 457 36.01 10.95 -2.84
CA PHE A 457 35.73 11.80 -1.69
C PHE A 457 36.92 11.84 -0.72
N PRO A 458 37.13 12.96 -0.01
CA PRO A 458 38.17 13.06 1.01
C PRO A 458 37.93 12.03 2.12
N PRO A 459 38.99 11.50 2.74
CA PRO A 459 38.85 10.58 3.87
C PRO A 459 38.05 11.25 4.97
N ILE A 460 37.13 10.50 5.56
CA ILE A 460 36.31 10.97 6.68
C ILE A 460 37.25 11.27 7.88
N PRO A 461 37.20 12.48 8.48
CA PRO A 461 38.07 12.90 9.58
C PRO A 461 37.99 12.06 10.86
#